data_AF-A0A3D2R131-F1
#
_entry.id   AF-A0A3D2R131-F1
#
_cell.length_a   1.000
_cell.length_b   1.000
_cell.length_c   1.000
_cell.angle_alpha   90.00
_cell.angle_beta   90.00
_cell.angle_gamma   90.00
#
_symmetry.space_group_name_H-M   'P 1'
#
loop_
_entity.id
_entity.type
_entity.pdbx_description
1 polymer ?
#
loop_
_entity_poly.entity_id
_entity_poly.type
_entity_poly.pdbx_seq_one_letter_code
_entity_poly.pdbx_strand_id
1 'polypeptide(L)'
;GTRLHPSTISVSKQLLPIYDKPLIYYPLSNLLSAGINEILIISTSSNIGLFQKLFGDGSDLGIKLSYESQDKPNGIAEAFIIGEKFI
;
A
#
# COMPACT_ATOMS: atom_id res chain seq x y z
N GLY A 1 -2.27 13.82 1.38
CA GLY A 1 -2.91 14.81 2.27
C GLY A 1 -1.84 15.63 2.96
N THR A 2 -2.13 16.87 3.37
CA THR A 2 -1.09 17.85 3.74
C THR A 2 -0.74 17.92 5.23
N ARG A 3 -1.45 17.19 6.10
CA ARG A 3 -1.30 17.28 7.57
C ARG A 3 0.10 16.99 8.11
N LEU A 4 0.90 16.18 7.40
CA LEU A 4 2.26 15.79 7.81
C LEU A 4 3.34 16.47 6.97
N HIS A 5 3.02 17.58 6.31
CA HIS A 5 4.03 18.37 5.62
C HIS A 5 4.99 19.01 6.64
N PRO A 6 6.30 19.09 6.32
CA PRO A 6 6.91 18.78 5.02
C PRO A 6 7.30 17.31 4.82
N SER A 7 7.26 16.47 5.86
CA SER A 7 7.76 15.09 5.81
C SER A 7 7.13 14.23 4.72
N THR A 8 5.86 14.50 4.35
CA THR A 8 5.15 13.74 3.30
C THR A 8 5.12 14.44 1.93
N ILE A 9 5.99 15.43 1.69
CA ILE A 9 6.15 16.03 0.35
C ILE A 9 6.89 15.06 -0.57
N SER A 10 7.99 14.48 -0.08
CA SER A 10 8.88 13.62 -0.88
C SER A 10 8.55 12.13 -0.76
N VAL A 11 7.94 11.72 0.36
CA VAL A 11 7.70 10.30 0.66
C VAL A 11 6.26 10.11 1.10
N SER A 12 5.62 9.05 0.59
CA SER A 12 4.29 8.64 1.05
C SER A 12 4.28 8.33 2.55
N LYS A 13 3.22 8.74 3.27
CA LYS A 13 3.07 8.48 4.71
C LYS A 13 3.27 6.99 5.06
N GLN A 14 2.75 6.11 4.21
CA GLN A 14 2.78 4.67 4.38
C GLN A 14 4.19 4.06 4.25
N LEU A 15 5.13 4.79 3.63
CA LEU A 15 6.53 4.40 3.51
C LEU A 15 7.42 5.02 4.59
N LEU A 16 6.88 5.91 5.43
CA LEU A 16 7.64 6.45 6.56
C LEU A 16 7.97 5.33 7.56
N PRO A 17 9.20 5.29 8.09
CA PRO A 17 9.59 4.31 9.09
C PRO A 17 8.87 4.59 10.41
N ILE A 18 8.34 3.54 11.02
CA ILE A 18 7.98 3.51 12.42
C ILE A 18 9.00 2.61 13.10
N TYR A 19 9.93 3.24 13.81
CA TYR A 19 11.10 2.57 14.39
C TYR A 19 11.96 1.89 13.31
N ASP A 20 11.90 0.57 13.17
CA ASP A 20 12.78 -0.25 12.33
C ASP A 20 12.15 -0.69 11.00
N LYS A 21 10.86 -0.41 10.78
CA LYS A 21 10.14 -0.84 9.57
C LYS A 21 9.18 0.21 9.00
N PRO A 22 8.91 0.21 7.68
CA PRO A 22 7.93 1.11 7.07
C PRO A 22 6.51 0.89 7.64
N LEU A 23 5.74 1.97 7.78
CA LEU A 23 4.37 1.95 8.33
C LEU A 23 3.45 0.91 7.64
N ILE A 24 3.61 0.69 6.33
CA ILE A 24 2.81 -0.29 5.58
C ILE A 24 3.02 -1.75 6.01
N TYR A 25 4.12 -2.10 6.67
CA TYR A 25 4.35 -3.46 7.16
C TYR A 25 3.32 -3.87 8.21
N TYR A 26 2.83 -2.94 9.03
CA TYR A 26 1.87 -3.25 10.10
C TYR A 26 0.51 -3.73 9.59
N PRO A 27 -0.20 -3.01 8.70
CA PRO A 27 -1.44 -3.52 8.13
C PRO A 27 -1.21 -4.78 7.28
N LEU A 28 -0.06 -4.89 6.58
CA LEU A 28 0.27 -6.10 5.83
C LEU A 28 0.38 -7.32 6.77
N SER A 29 1.13 -7.21 7.87
CA SER A 29 1.24 -8.28 8.87
C SER A 29 -0.11 -8.69 9.47
N ASN A 30 -1.04 -7.75 9.64
CA ASN A 30 -2.39 -8.09 10.10
C ASN A 30 -3.14 -8.97 9.09
N LEU A 31 -3.06 -8.66 7.79
CA LEU A 31 -3.67 -9.46 6.73
C LEU A 31 -3.06 -10.86 6.66
N LEU A 32 -1.72 -10.96 6.75
CA LEU A 32 -1.01 -12.24 6.79
C LEU A 32 -1.41 -13.08 8.02
N SER A 33 -1.54 -12.45 9.18
CA SER A 33 -1.98 -13.12 10.41
C SER A 33 -3.41 -13.63 10.32
N ALA A 34 -4.24 -13.03 9.46
CA ALA A 34 -5.59 -13.48 9.13
C ALA A 34 -5.62 -14.58 8.04
N GLY A 35 -4.47 -15.00 7.51
CA GLY A 35 -4.36 -16.01 6.46
C GLY A 35 -4.68 -15.49 5.05
N ILE A 36 -4.64 -14.16 4.84
CA ILE A 36 -4.90 -13.55 3.53
C ILE A 36 -3.59 -13.49 2.74
N ASN A 37 -3.51 -14.26 1.66
CA ASN A 37 -2.29 -14.43 0.86
C ASN A 37 -2.35 -13.74 -0.51
N GLU A 38 -3.48 -13.17 -0.89
CA GLU A 38 -3.64 -12.36 -2.10
C GLU A 38 -4.08 -10.96 -1.67
N ILE A 39 -3.27 -9.95 -1.96
CA ILE A 39 -3.48 -8.58 -1.44
C ILE A 39 -3.30 -7.56 -2.56
N LEU A 40 -4.24 -6.62 -2.67
CA LEU A 40 -4.17 -5.49 -3.57
C LEU A 40 -3.66 -4.24 -2.83
N ILE A 41 -2.53 -3.69 -3.28
CA ILE A 41 -2.01 -2.40 -2.80
C ILE A 41 -2.52 -1.28 -3.71
N ILE A 42 -3.33 -0.38 -3.15
CA ILE A 42 -3.80 0.81 -3.84
C ILE A 42 -3.01 2.03 -3.36
N SER A 43 -2.41 2.78 -4.27
CA SER A 43 -1.68 4.01 -3.95
C SER A 43 -1.74 5.03 -5.09
N THR A 44 -1.19 6.23 -4.89
CA THR A 44 -1.09 7.21 -6.00
C THR A 44 -0.14 6.71 -7.08
N SER A 45 -0.37 7.10 -8.32
CA SER A 45 0.47 6.73 -9.47
C SER A 45 1.94 7.10 -9.26
N SER A 46 2.20 8.21 -8.54
CA SER A 46 3.55 8.65 -8.17
C SER A 46 4.28 7.77 -7.15
N ASN A 47 3.54 7.05 -6.30
CA ASN A 47 4.11 6.26 -5.20
C ASN A 47 4.02 4.75 -5.44
N ILE A 48 3.15 4.29 -6.35
CA ILE A 48 2.91 2.85 -6.57
C ILE A 48 4.20 2.10 -6.92
N GLY A 49 5.08 2.71 -7.73
CA GLY A 49 6.38 2.13 -8.08
C GLY A 49 7.33 1.95 -6.88
N LEU A 50 7.19 2.77 -5.83
CA LEU A 50 7.97 2.59 -4.60
C LEU A 50 7.49 1.37 -3.81
N PHE A 51 6.18 1.09 -3.79
CA PHE A 51 5.64 -0.12 -3.17
C PHE A 51 6.04 -1.38 -3.95
N GLN A 52 5.98 -1.33 -5.28
CA GLN A 52 6.48 -2.41 -6.14
C GLN A 52 7.97 -2.67 -5.92
N LYS A 53 8.78 -1.62 -5.75
CA LYS A 53 10.20 -1.78 -5.44
C LYS A 53 10.45 -2.37 -4.05
N LEU A 54 9.57 -2.09 -3.08
CA LEU A 54 9.68 -2.56 -1.71
C LEU A 54 9.23 -4.02 -1.55
N PHE A 55 8.16 -4.42 -2.25
CA PHE A 55 7.52 -5.72 -2.03
C PHE A 55 7.51 -6.65 -3.24
N GLY A 56 7.93 -6.19 -4.43
CA GLY A 56 7.91 -6.98 -5.64
C GLY A 56 6.50 -7.51 -5.97
N ASP A 57 6.41 -8.77 -6.34
CA ASP A 57 5.14 -9.51 -6.50
C ASP A 57 4.65 -10.17 -5.21
N GLY A 58 5.36 -9.98 -4.09
CA GLY A 58 5.07 -10.60 -2.80
C GLY A 58 5.70 -11.99 -2.60
N SER A 59 6.41 -12.54 -3.59
CA SER A 59 6.99 -13.88 -3.51
C SER A 59 7.96 -14.06 -2.34
N ASP A 60 8.77 -13.05 -2.03
CA ASP A 60 9.67 -13.04 -0.87
C ASP A 60 8.95 -13.19 0.49
N LEU A 61 7.67 -12.84 0.53
CA LEU A 61 6.81 -12.95 1.71
C LEU A 61 5.86 -14.17 1.63
N GLY A 62 5.95 -14.98 0.58
CA GLY A 62 5.07 -16.13 0.35
C GLY A 62 3.62 -15.76 0.00
N ILE A 63 3.39 -14.56 -0.55
CA ILE A 63 2.07 -14.04 -0.92
C ILE A 63 2.05 -13.54 -2.37
N LYS A 64 0.87 -13.17 -2.86
CA LYS A 64 0.70 -12.48 -4.14
C LYS A 64 0.25 -11.04 -3.91
N LEU A 65 0.98 -10.11 -4.49
CA LEU A 65 0.67 -8.69 -4.45
C LEU A 65 0.27 -8.17 -5.83
N SER A 66 -0.89 -7.52 -5.87
CA SER A 66 -1.38 -6.74 -7.01
C SER A 66 -1.29 -5.25 -6.69
N TYR A 67 -1.26 -4.41 -7.72
CA TYR A 67 -1.07 -2.97 -7.57
C TYR A 67 -2.04 -2.19 -8.46
N GLU A 68 -2.73 -1.22 -7.88
CA GLU A 68 -3.62 -0.33 -8.61
C GLU A 68 -3.44 1.13 -8.17
N SER A 69 -3.74 2.07 -9.07
CA SER A 69 -3.55 3.50 -8.83
C SER A 69 -4.84 4.21 -8.40
N GLN A 70 -4.75 5.06 -7.37
CA GLN A 70 -5.77 6.01 -6.95
C GLN A 70 -5.14 7.40 -6.77
N ASP A 71 -5.28 8.28 -7.76
CA ASP A 71 -4.64 9.60 -7.74
C ASP A 71 -5.40 10.65 -6.92
N LYS A 72 -6.71 10.48 -6.77
CA LYS A 72 -7.56 11.38 -5.99
C LYS A 72 -8.13 10.63 -4.79
N PRO A 73 -8.08 11.21 -3.58
CA PRO A 73 -8.66 10.57 -2.41
C PRO A 73 -10.19 10.76 -2.41
N ASN A 74 -10.92 10.05 -3.28
CA ASN A 74 -12.39 10.17 -3.38
C ASN A 74 -13.13 9.41 -2.27
N GLY A 75 -12.40 8.85 -1.31
CA GLY A 75 -12.94 8.15 -0.14
C GLY A 75 -12.47 6.70 -0.09
N ILE A 76 -12.63 6.08 1.09
CA ILE A 76 -12.17 4.70 1.33
C ILE A 76 -13.00 3.70 0.51
N ALA A 77 -14.28 3.98 0.27
CA ALA A 77 -15.16 3.11 -0.50
C ALA A 77 -14.73 2.94 -1.97
N GLU A 78 -14.00 3.89 -2.55
CA GLU A 78 -13.48 3.78 -3.92
C GLU A 78 -12.53 2.59 -4.09
N ALA A 79 -11.91 2.09 -3.01
CA ALA A 79 -11.08 0.90 -3.05
C ALA A 79 -11.84 -0.33 -3.58
N PHE A 80 -13.14 -0.45 -3.32
CA PHE A 80 -13.96 -1.57 -3.82
C PHE A 80 -14.27 -1.44 -5.31
N ILE A 81 -14.31 -0.22 -5.85
CA ILE A 81 -14.51 0.03 -7.28
C ILE A 81 -13.19 -0.26 -8.03
N ILE A 82 -12.07 0.27 -7.52
CA ILE A 82 -10.75 0.04 -8.11
C ILE A 82 -10.38 -1.45 -8.05
N GLY A 83 -10.67 -2.10 -6.92
CA GLY A 83 -10.42 -3.52 -6.71
C GLY A 83 -11.46 -4.46 -7.28
N GLU A 84 -12.42 -3.99 -8.08
CA GLU A 84 -13.55 -4.82 -8.57
C GLU A 84 -13.08 -6.12 -9.26
N LYS A 85 -12.02 -6.06 -10.08
CA LYS A 85 -11.48 -7.23 -10.78
C LYS A 85 -10.61 -8.14 -9.90
N PHE A 86 -10.22 -7.65 -8.74
CA PHE A 86 -9.35 -8.36 -7.80
C PHE A 86 -10.15 -9.16 -6.76
N ILE A 87 -11.34 -8.67 -6.40
CA ILE A 87 -12.30 -9.32 -5.48
C ILE A 87 -12.98 -10.50 -6.19
#